data_AF-A0A932PQT9-F1
#
_entry.id   AF-A0A932PQT9-F1
#
_cell.length_a   1.000
_cell.length_b   1.000
_cell.length_c   1.000
_cell.angle_alpha   90.00
_cell.angle_beta   90.00
_cell.angle_gamma   90.00
#
_symmetry.space_group_name_H-M   'P 1'
#
loop_
_entity.id
_entity.type
_entity.pdbx_description
1 polymer ?
#
loop_
_entity_poly.entity_id
_entity_poly.type
_entity_poly.pdbx_seq_one_letter_code
_entity_poly.pdbx_strand_id
1 'polypeptide(L)'
;MNFPRLALAAFGITLMGASLFAQAPAQTPAPGTQTATPRREARAEKRADRQQKRIAQGVASGSLTPKETARLERQEARVDRNIAKAEADGKVTKKEASKIEREQNRESRRIRRQKHDGQATK
;
A
#
# COMPACT_ATOMS: atom_id res chain seq x y z
N MET A 1 -7.92 24.99 -2.01
CA MET A 1 -8.24 25.88 -0.88
C MET A 1 -7.75 25.21 0.39
N ASN A 2 -7.02 25.97 1.21
CA ASN A 2 -6.28 25.50 2.36
C ASN A 2 -7.04 25.78 3.67
N PHE A 3 -6.74 24.93 4.68
CA PHE A 3 -6.79 25.15 6.14
C PHE A 3 -8.15 25.10 6.86
N PRO A 4 -8.22 24.86 8.19
CA PRO A 4 -7.12 24.67 9.17
C PRO A 4 -7.24 23.45 10.11
N ARG A 5 -6.10 23.18 10.76
CA ARG A 5 -5.93 22.33 11.93
C ARG A 5 -6.43 23.06 13.18
N LEU A 6 -7.15 22.38 14.07
CA LEU A 6 -7.28 22.79 15.47
C LEU A 6 -6.91 21.60 16.36
N ALA A 7 -5.71 21.69 16.91
CA ALA A 7 -5.38 21.03 18.16
C ALA A 7 -5.88 21.94 19.29
N LEU A 8 -6.63 21.38 20.24
CA LEU A 8 -6.67 21.91 21.59
C LEU A 8 -6.85 20.75 22.56
N ALA A 9 -5.77 20.45 23.28
CA ALA A 9 -5.83 19.67 24.49
C ALA A 9 -6.51 20.50 25.57
N ALA A 10 -7.54 19.94 26.22
CA ALA A 10 -8.04 20.43 27.49
C ALA A 10 -8.01 19.26 28.47
N PHE A 11 -7.07 19.34 29.40
CA PHE A 11 -7.00 18.52 30.60
C PHE A 11 -8.19 18.90 31.49
N GLY A 12 -9.07 17.94 31.77
CA GLY A 12 -10.12 18.05 32.76
C GLY A 12 -10.10 16.80 33.63
N ILE A 13 -9.31 16.81 34.70
CA ILE A 13 -9.40 15.81 35.76
C ILE A 13 -10.44 16.32 36.75
N THR A 14 -11.53 15.58 36.92
CA THR A 14 -12.41 15.72 38.07
C THR A 14 -12.78 14.32 38.58
N LEU A 15 -12.59 14.15 39.88
CA LEU A 15 -12.66 12.93 40.66
C LEU A 15 -14.10 12.47 40.93
N MET A 16 -14.22 11.14 41.08
CA MET A 16 -15.14 10.40 41.96
C MET A 16 -16.64 10.34 41.60
N GLY A 17 -17.02 9.18 41.05
CA GLY A 17 -18.36 8.60 41.13
C GLY A 17 -18.25 7.08 41.15
N ALA A 18 -18.41 6.47 42.33
CA ALA A 18 -18.41 5.02 42.50
C ALA A 18 -19.67 4.44 41.85
N SER A 19 -19.50 3.74 40.74
CA SER A 19 -20.51 2.85 40.17
C SER A 19 -19.89 1.46 40.08
N LEU A 20 -20.40 0.55 40.90
CA LEU A 20 -20.17 -0.89 40.82
C LEU A 20 -20.72 -1.40 39.48
N PHE A 21 -19.94 -1.27 38.41
CA PHE A 21 -20.17 -2.05 37.20
C PHE A 21 -19.47 -3.38 37.37
N ALA A 22 -20.27 -4.44 37.42
CA ALA A 22 -19.81 -5.81 37.28
C ALA A 22 -18.87 -5.91 36.08
N GLN A 23 -17.58 -6.15 36.35
CA GLN A 23 -16.60 -6.47 35.32
C GLN A 23 -16.96 -7.84 34.74
N ALA A 24 -17.70 -7.84 33.63
CA ALA A 24 -17.69 -8.96 32.71
C ALA A 24 -16.22 -9.21 32.32
N PRO A 25 -15.75 -10.48 32.27
CA PRO A 25 -14.37 -10.76 31.94
C PRO A 25 -14.06 -10.12 30.58
N ALA A 26 -13.16 -9.14 30.63
CA ALA A 26 -12.51 -8.57 29.48
C ALA A 26 -11.99 -9.74 28.65
N GLN A 27 -12.57 -9.92 27.48
CA GLN A 27 -12.09 -10.87 26.48
C GLN A 27 -10.70 -10.39 26.12
N THR A 28 -9.69 -11.04 26.68
CA THR A 28 -8.31 -10.89 26.24
C THR A 28 -8.28 -11.26 24.76
N PRO A 29 -7.93 -10.34 23.84
CA PRO A 29 -7.73 -10.74 22.46
C PRO A 29 -6.57 -11.74 22.46
N ALA A 30 -6.90 -13.01 22.22
CA ALA A 30 -5.93 -14.07 22.07
C ALA A 30 -4.85 -13.62 21.07
N PRO A 31 -3.55 -13.82 21.36
CA PRO A 31 -2.48 -13.52 20.43
C PRO A 31 -2.51 -14.53 19.28
N GLY A 32 -3.39 -14.32 18.29
CA GLY A 32 -3.62 -15.29 17.23
C GLY A 32 -4.11 -14.73 15.91
N THR A 33 -4.77 -13.58 15.89
CA THR A 33 -5.39 -13.09 14.65
C THR A 33 -5.11 -11.60 14.45
N GLN A 34 -3.86 -11.30 14.11
CA GLN A 34 -3.52 -9.99 13.55
C GLN A 34 -4.25 -9.83 12.22
N THR A 35 -5.36 -9.11 12.21
CA THR A 35 -5.99 -8.54 11.00
C THR A 35 -5.04 -7.48 10.42
N ALA A 36 -3.90 -7.93 9.88
CA ALA A 36 -2.85 -7.09 9.29
C ALA A 36 -3.17 -6.66 7.85
N THR A 37 -4.38 -6.98 7.38
CA THR A 37 -4.96 -6.70 6.08
C THR A 37 -4.81 -5.23 5.65
N PRO A 38 -5.33 -4.22 6.39
CA PRO A 38 -5.31 -2.82 5.93
C PRO A 38 -3.89 -2.25 5.80
N ARG A 39 -2.96 -2.69 6.66
CA ARG A 39 -1.56 -2.24 6.60
C ARG A 39 -0.81 -2.83 5.40
N ARG A 40 -1.18 -4.04 4.97
CA ARG A 40 -0.54 -4.74 3.82
C ARG A 40 -1.04 -4.15 2.51
N GLU A 41 -2.35 -3.91 2.40
CA GLU A 41 -3.00 -3.25 1.27
C GLU A 41 -2.40 -1.86 1.06
N ALA A 42 -2.42 -1.01 2.09
CA ALA A 42 -1.84 0.33 2.02
C ALA A 42 -0.34 0.35 1.65
N ARG A 43 0.41 -0.72 1.96
CA ARG A 43 1.83 -0.85 1.56
C ARG A 43 1.96 -1.27 0.09
N ALA A 44 1.05 -2.10 -0.42
CA ALA A 44 1.00 -2.53 -1.81
C ALA A 44 0.62 -1.36 -2.73
N GLU A 45 -0.43 -0.61 -2.38
CA GLU A 45 -0.85 0.60 -3.09
C GLU A 45 0.27 1.64 -3.17
N LYS A 46 0.85 2.01 -2.02
CA LYS A 46 1.99 2.96 -1.97
C LYS A 46 3.17 2.53 -2.83
N ARG A 47 3.34 1.23 -3.07
CA ARG A 47 4.36 0.73 -3.97
C ARG A 47 3.95 0.90 -5.43
N ALA A 48 2.73 0.53 -5.80
CA ALA A 48 2.20 0.74 -7.15
C ALA A 48 2.33 2.23 -7.55
N ASP A 49 1.93 3.16 -6.67
CA ASP A 49 2.08 4.61 -6.91
C ASP A 49 3.52 5.04 -7.22
N ARG A 50 4.49 4.47 -6.50
CA ARG A 50 5.91 4.77 -6.73
C ARG A 50 6.40 4.17 -8.04
N GLN A 51 5.89 3.02 -8.45
CA GLN A 51 6.22 2.41 -9.74
C GLN A 51 5.66 3.26 -10.87
N GLN A 52 4.41 3.71 -10.77
CA GLN A 52 3.78 4.58 -11.75
C GLN A 52 4.53 5.90 -11.92
N LYS A 53 4.96 6.52 -10.81
CA LYS A 53 5.82 7.71 -10.86
C LYS A 53 7.14 7.47 -11.59
N ARG A 54 7.75 6.29 -11.43
CA ARG A 54 9.01 5.96 -12.11
C ARG A 54 8.81 5.68 -13.59
N ILE A 55 7.68 5.08 -13.98
CA ILE A 55 7.28 4.89 -15.38
C ILE A 55 7.05 6.26 -16.02
N ALA A 56 6.21 7.11 -15.41
CA ALA A 56 5.95 8.46 -15.86
C ALA A 56 7.23 9.30 -15.99
N GLN A 57 8.14 9.22 -15.01
CA GLN A 57 9.44 9.87 -15.10
C GLN A 57 10.25 9.34 -16.29
N GLY A 58 10.28 8.02 -16.50
CA GLY A 58 11.04 7.41 -17.60
C GLY A 58 10.50 7.78 -18.97
N VAL A 59 9.17 7.92 -19.10
CA VAL A 59 8.52 8.47 -20.30
C VAL A 59 8.91 9.93 -20.49
N ALA A 60 8.78 10.75 -19.44
CA ALA A 60 9.09 12.18 -19.52
C ALA A 60 10.57 12.46 -19.84
N SER A 61 11.49 11.62 -19.34
CA SER A 61 12.92 11.73 -19.65
C SER A 61 13.33 11.03 -20.95
N GLY A 62 12.39 10.39 -21.66
CA GLY A 62 12.69 9.62 -22.88
C GLY A 62 13.51 8.35 -22.68
N SER A 63 13.73 7.94 -21.41
CA SER A 63 14.48 6.74 -21.04
C SER A 63 13.64 5.46 -21.09
N LEU A 64 12.35 5.57 -21.39
CA LEU A 64 11.46 4.45 -21.66
C LEU A 64 10.79 4.69 -23.00
N THR A 65 10.88 3.71 -23.89
CA THR A 65 10.17 3.76 -25.16
C THR A 65 8.65 3.55 -24.96
N PRO A 66 7.79 3.96 -25.91
CA PRO A 66 6.35 3.69 -25.82
C PRO A 66 6.01 2.20 -25.67
N LYS A 67 6.78 1.33 -26.33
CA LYS A 67 6.59 -0.12 -26.29
C LYS A 67 6.95 -0.72 -24.92
N GLU A 68 8.00 -0.21 -24.29
CA GLU A 68 8.40 -0.60 -22.94
C GLU A 68 7.42 -0.10 -21.90
N THR A 69 7.02 1.16 -22.00
CA THR A 69 5.97 1.76 -21.18
C THR A 69 4.70 0.91 -21.24
N ALA A 70 4.21 0.57 -22.44
CA ALA A 70 3.04 -0.31 -22.60
C ALA A 70 3.23 -1.73 -22.04
N ARG A 71 4.47 -2.23 -21.92
CA ARG A 71 4.75 -3.50 -21.23
C ARG A 71 4.71 -3.35 -19.72
N LEU A 72 5.27 -2.27 -19.17
CA LEU A 72 5.26 -1.96 -17.74
C LEU A 72 3.83 -1.71 -17.23
N GLU A 73 3.05 -0.89 -17.94
CA GLU A 73 1.65 -0.59 -17.61
C GLU A 73 0.79 -1.88 -17.56
N ARG A 74 1.00 -2.79 -18.52
CA ARG A 74 0.31 -4.11 -18.50
C ARG A 74 0.70 -4.98 -17.31
N GLN A 75 1.89 -4.77 -16.75
CA GLN A 75 2.37 -5.52 -15.60
C GLN A 75 1.84 -4.90 -14.29
N GLU A 76 1.86 -3.58 -14.15
CA GLU A 76 1.19 -2.87 -13.04
C GLU A 76 -0.30 -3.25 -12.99
N ALA A 77 -1.01 -3.22 -14.12
CA ALA A 77 -2.42 -3.63 -14.19
C ALA A 77 -2.67 -5.11 -13.80
N ARG A 78 -1.65 -5.98 -13.82
CA ARG A 78 -1.77 -7.34 -13.26
C ARG A 78 -1.61 -7.34 -11.76
N VAL A 79 -0.70 -6.54 -11.22
CA VAL A 79 -0.49 -6.37 -9.78
C VAL A 79 -1.74 -5.75 -9.15
N ASP A 80 -2.32 -4.72 -9.76
CA ASP A 80 -3.53 -4.06 -9.26
C ASP A 80 -4.72 -5.01 -9.25
N ARG A 81 -4.88 -5.83 -10.28
CA ARG A 81 -5.90 -6.89 -10.28
C ARG A 81 -5.67 -7.94 -9.20
N ASN A 82 -4.43 -8.26 -8.87
CA ASN A 82 -4.12 -9.19 -7.78
C ASN A 82 -4.41 -8.57 -6.41
N ILE A 83 -4.17 -7.26 -6.24
CA ILE A 83 -4.54 -6.50 -5.05
C ILE A 83 -6.08 -6.49 -4.93
N ALA A 84 -6.79 -6.06 -5.96
CA ALA A 84 -8.25 -5.99 -5.97
C ALA A 84 -8.93 -7.36 -5.73
N LYS A 85 -8.35 -8.45 -6.24
CA LYS A 85 -8.84 -9.81 -5.93
C LYS A 85 -8.66 -10.17 -4.46
N ALA A 86 -7.50 -9.86 -3.88
CA ALA A 86 -7.23 -10.12 -2.48
C ALA A 86 -8.07 -9.24 -1.54
N GLU A 87 -8.47 -8.05 -2.00
CA GLU A 87 -9.45 -7.17 -1.35
C GLU A 87 -10.89 -7.72 -1.46
N ALA A 88 -11.27 -8.25 -2.63
CA ALA A 88 -12.59 -8.84 -2.86
C ALA A 88 -12.83 -10.09 -2.00
N ASP A 89 -11.79 -10.88 -1.73
CA ASP A 89 -11.83 -12.00 -0.79
C ASP A 89 -11.90 -11.54 0.68
N GLY A 90 -11.90 -10.23 0.92
CA GLY A 90 -12.11 -9.57 2.21
C GLY A 90 -10.89 -9.56 3.14
N LYS A 91 -9.83 -10.30 2.80
CA LYS A 91 -8.56 -10.35 3.55
C LYS A 91 -7.37 -10.67 2.66
N VAL A 92 -6.41 -9.76 2.57
CA VAL A 92 -5.06 -10.08 2.07
C VAL A 92 -4.34 -11.02 3.04
N THR A 93 -4.20 -12.29 2.65
CA THR A 93 -3.46 -13.28 3.41
C THR A 93 -1.95 -13.03 3.35
N LYS A 94 -1.18 -13.65 4.27
CA LYS A 94 0.29 -13.59 4.25
C LYS A 94 0.89 -14.09 2.93
N LYS A 95 0.28 -15.12 2.34
CA LYS A 95 0.74 -15.76 1.10
C LYS A 95 0.52 -14.84 -0.11
N GLU A 96 -0.65 -14.22 -0.19
CA GLU A 96 -0.97 -13.23 -1.24
C GLU A 96 -0.09 -12.00 -1.13
N ALA A 97 0.06 -11.44 0.08
CA ALA A 97 0.96 -10.31 0.31
C ALA A 97 2.40 -10.62 -0.14
N SER A 98 2.90 -11.83 0.15
CA SER A 98 4.24 -12.25 -0.31
C SER A 98 4.33 -12.38 -1.82
N LYS A 99 3.27 -12.90 -2.47
CA LYS A 99 3.18 -12.99 -3.93
C LYS A 99 3.19 -11.60 -4.57
N ILE A 100 2.33 -10.70 -4.10
CA ILE A 100 2.25 -9.31 -4.56
C ILE A 100 3.60 -8.61 -4.35
N GLU A 101 4.24 -8.78 -3.20
CA GLU A 101 5.55 -8.18 -2.93
C GLU A 101 6.64 -8.71 -3.87
N ARG A 102 6.63 -10.01 -4.18
CA ARG A 102 7.55 -10.60 -5.17
C ARG A 102 7.31 -10.05 -6.58
N GLU A 103 6.05 -9.87 -6.97
CA GLU A 103 5.67 -9.27 -8.26
C GLU A 103 6.13 -7.82 -8.35
N GLN A 104 5.81 -6.98 -7.35
CA GLN A 104 6.28 -5.59 -7.27
C GLN A 104 7.81 -5.47 -7.28
N ASN A 105 8.53 -6.40 -6.63
CA ASN A 105 9.99 -6.41 -6.68
C ASN A 105 10.55 -6.76 -8.06
N ARG A 106 9.86 -7.64 -8.81
CA ARG A 106 10.23 -7.96 -10.19
C ARG A 106 9.98 -6.77 -11.11
N GLU A 107 8.84 -6.10 -10.95
CA GLU A 107 8.50 -4.87 -11.67
C GLU A 107 9.50 -3.77 -11.42
N SER A 108 9.81 -3.49 -10.15
CA SER A 108 10.79 -2.46 -9.79
C SER A 108 12.16 -2.68 -10.45
N ARG A 109 12.60 -3.95 -10.53
CA ARG A 109 13.83 -4.34 -11.24
C ARG A 109 13.71 -4.19 -12.75
N ARG A 110 12.56 -4.47 -13.36
CA ARG A 110 12.31 -4.25 -14.79
C ARG A 110 12.33 -2.76 -15.12
N ILE A 111 11.59 -1.93 -14.38
CA ILE A 111 11.60 -0.47 -14.53
C ILE A 111 13.04 0.06 -14.40
N ARG A 112 13.82 -0.44 -13.44
CA ARG A 112 15.22 -0.01 -13.28
C ARG A 112 16.07 -0.40 -14.49
N ARG A 113 15.92 -1.64 -14.98
CA ARG A 113 16.68 -2.08 -16.16
C ARG A 113 16.31 -1.27 -17.39
N GLN A 114 15.03 -1.10 -17.68
CA GLN A 114 14.56 -0.38 -18.86
C GLN A 114 14.94 1.10 -18.83
N LYS A 115 14.92 1.76 -17.66
CA LYS A 115 15.44 3.12 -17.54
C LYS A 115 16.95 3.26 -17.81
N HIS A 116 17.72 2.17 -17.82
CA HIS A 116 19.18 2.17 -17.91
C HIS A 116 19.73 1.29 -19.03
N ASP A 117 18.91 0.58 -19.81
CA ASP A 117 19.37 -0.36 -20.83
C ASP A 117 19.74 0.33 -22.15
N GLY A 118 19.71 1.66 -22.17
CA GLY A 118 20.19 2.46 -23.29
C GLY A 118 19.23 2.47 -24.48
N GLN A 119 18.03 1.89 -24.37
CA GLN A 119 16.96 2.09 -25.34
C GLN A 119 16.35 3.48 -25.15
N ALA A 120 17.13 4.52 -25.48
CA ALA A 120 16.61 5.86 -25.59
C ALA A 120 15.66 5.92 -26.79
N THR A 121 14.52 6.58 -26.59
CA THR A 121 13.58 6.88 -27.67
C THR A 121 14.32 7.73 -28.71
N LYS A 122 14.61 7.16 -29.89
CA LYS A 122 15.14 7.89 -31.05
C LYS A 122 14.00 8.51 -31.85
#